data_AF-A0A358RMB8-F1
#
_entry.id   AF-A0A358RMB8-F1
#
_cell.length_a   1.000
_cell.length_b   1.000
_cell.length_c   1.000
_cell.angle_alpha   90.00
_cell.angle_beta   90.00
_cell.angle_gamma   90.00
#
_symmetry.space_group_name_H-M   'P 1'
#
loop_
_entity.id
_entity.type
_entity.pdbx_description
1 polymer ?
#
loop_
_entity_poly.entity_id
_entity_poly.type
_entity_poly.pdbx_seq_one_letter_code
_entity_poly.pdbx_strand_id
1 'polypeptide(L)'
;MYNPLLHKKPYGASVMNQETRITFPVDNSLGIKRVFVVLRQVFGEGGEVAGESLRYELPLSHSENGQDVFVGSFALSAWGIWQYRFEGEFANGDLAFFGRGLDGTAIRGDWLPEWQLTVTKRDYKTPNWAKRGVTYQIFADRFCKVGDKPFTKRGRLHADWYERPDIAEDGRDYRADDFFGGNIEGIISKLDYLQSLGVSLIYLSPVFESCSNHRYDTGDYLKIDPLLGTEEEFGNLVKRAGEKGIKIMLDGVFNHTGSDSKYFNKEGTYPDLGAYQSKQSPYFDWYYFTKYPDEYACWWGSTVVPTVNKSAQGFCDLVLGENGVIDKWSKAGVKGWRLDVVDELPIDFTNKLCSRIKSEGEDMLVVGEVWEDASIKIAYSEWRPYFMGEQLDSVMNYPFKEAILAYALTGDKNAFISDVTTILEHYPKQSLDVLMNLVDSHDTAR
;
A
#
# COMPACT_ATOMS: atom_id res chain seq x y z
N MET A 1 -19.79 27.73 -3.27
CA MET A 1 -18.54 27.89 -2.49
C MET A 1 -17.46 26.99 -3.06
N TYR A 2 -16.20 27.18 -2.65
CA TYR A 2 -15.07 26.39 -3.12
C TYR A 2 -15.28 24.89 -2.97
N ASN A 3 -14.74 24.16 -3.94
CA ASN A 3 -14.74 22.71 -4.05
C ASN A 3 -13.45 22.36 -4.79
N PRO A 4 -12.48 21.68 -4.16
CA PRO A 4 -11.17 21.45 -4.75
C PRO A 4 -11.24 20.67 -6.07
N LEU A 5 -12.23 19.79 -6.27
CA LEU A 5 -12.44 19.05 -7.53
C LEU A 5 -12.61 19.98 -8.74
N LEU A 6 -13.29 21.11 -8.54
CA LEU A 6 -13.61 22.06 -9.62
C LEU A 6 -12.63 23.22 -9.65
N HIS A 7 -12.08 23.57 -8.50
CA HIS A 7 -11.50 24.88 -8.27
C HIS A 7 -9.99 24.87 -7.96
N LYS A 8 -9.36 23.70 -7.82
CA LYS A 8 -7.91 23.56 -7.65
C LYS A 8 -7.27 22.86 -8.85
N LYS A 9 -6.14 23.38 -9.33
CA LYS A 9 -5.34 22.77 -10.40
C LYS A 9 -3.84 22.76 -10.01
N PRO A 10 -3.14 21.61 -10.04
CA PRO A 10 -3.70 20.27 -10.26
C PRO A 10 -4.66 19.86 -9.13
N TYR A 11 -5.65 19.04 -9.45
CA TYR A 11 -6.50 18.42 -8.44
C TYR A 11 -5.71 17.35 -7.66
N GLY A 12 -6.05 17.15 -6.38
CA GLY A 12 -5.33 16.23 -5.49
C GLY A 12 -3.99 16.80 -5.04
N ALA A 13 -2.97 15.94 -4.97
CA ALA A 13 -1.60 16.36 -4.67
C ALA A 13 -1.00 17.30 -5.73
N SER A 14 -0.04 18.11 -5.32
CA SER A 14 0.81 18.93 -6.19
C SER A 14 2.26 18.43 -6.15
N VAL A 15 3.09 18.87 -7.10
CA VAL A 15 4.53 18.59 -7.08
C VAL A 15 5.28 19.80 -6.53
N MET A 16 6.38 19.58 -5.81
CA MET A 16 7.26 20.65 -5.34
C MET A 16 7.69 21.57 -6.50
N ASN A 17 7.65 22.89 -6.26
CA ASN A 17 7.87 23.96 -7.25
C ASN A 17 6.89 24.00 -8.44
N GLN A 18 5.87 23.14 -8.47
CA GLN A 18 4.80 23.23 -9.45
C GLN A 18 3.79 24.30 -9.04
N GLU A 19 3.32 25.07 -10.02
CA GLU A 19 2.23 26.02 -9.80
C GLU A 19 0.94 25.28 -9.41
N THR A 20 0.37 25.66 -8.28
CA THR A 20 -0.97 25.30 -7.84
C THR A 20 -1.88 26.52 -7.97
N ARG A 21 -2.85 26.43 -8.87
CA ARG A 21 -3.86 27.45 -9.11
C ARG A 21 -5.13 27.16 -8.31
N ILE A 22 -5.65 28.17 -7.64
CA ILE A 22 -6.90 28.14 -6.90
C ILE A 22 -7.88 29.15 -7.48
N THR A 23 -9.14 28.73 -7.60
CA THR A 23 -10.31 29.58 -7.83
C THR A 23 -11.17 29.53 -6.57
N PHE A 24 -11.63 30.64 -6.03
CA PHE A 24 -12.42 30.66 -4.80
C PHE A 24 -13.66 31.51 -5.01
N PRO A 25 -14.81 30.90 -5.35
CA PRO A 25 -16.06 31.64 -5.51
C PRO A 25 -16.71 31.91 -4.15
N VAL A 26 -17.07 33.16 -3.92
CA VAL A 26 -17.69 33.66 -2.69
C VAL A 26 -19.00 34.36 -3.04
N ASP A 27 -20.04 34.17 -2.24
CA ASP A 27 -21.29 34.94 -2.40
C ASP A 27 -20.99 36.43 -2.23
N ASN A 28 -21.32 37.24 -3.25
CA ASN A 28 -21.00 38.67 -3.25
C ASN A 28 -21.77 39.44 -2.17
N SER A 29 -22.87 38.89 -1.65
CA SER A 29 -23.63 39.47 -0.55
C SER A 29 -22.83 39.50 0.76
N LEU A 30 -21.77 38.69 0.87
CA LEU A 30 -20.86 38.71 2.00
C LEU A 30 -19.98 39.97 2.01
N GLY A 31 -19.75 40.61 0.86
CA GLY A 31 -18.95 41.84 0.80
C GLY A 31 -17.45 41.63 1.06
N ILE A 32 -16.93 40.42 0.85
CA ILE A 32 -15.50 40.10 0.91
C ILE A 32 -14.76 40.83 -0.21
N LYS A 33 -13.64 41.48 0.12
CA LYS A 33 -12.85 42.29 -0.83
C LYS A 33 -11.56 41.61 -1.27
N ARG A 34 -10.96 40.81 -0.41
CA ARG A 34 -9.74 40.05 -0.69
C ARG A 34 -9.89 38.66 -0.11
N VAL A 35 -9.32 37.67 -0.78
CA VAL A 35 -9.27 36.30 -0.28
C VAL A 35 -7.82 35.89 -0.21
N PHE A 36 -7.46 35.15 0.83
CA PHE A 36 -6.14 34.58 1.00
C PHE A 36 -6.26 33.08 1.18
N VAL A 37 -5.32 32.35 0.60
CA VAL A 37 -5.05 30.97 0.98
C VAL A 37 -3.93 30.98 2.01
N VAL A 38 -4.19 30.36 3.15
CA VAL A 38 -3.21 30.20 4.23
C VAL A 38 -2.80 28.74 4.27
N LEU A 39 -1.49 28.48 4.22
CA LEU A 39 -0.93 27.14 4.22
C LEU A 39 0.03 26.96 5.40
N ARG A 40 0.00 25.78 6.01
CA ARG A 40 0.93 25.38 7.07
C ARG A 40 1.46 23.99 6.80
N GLN A 41 2.77 23.81 6.87
CA GLN A 41 3.37 22.48 6.77
C GLN A 41 3.18 21.72 8.08
N VAL A 42 2.77 20.46 7.98
CA VAL A 42 2.55 19.55 9.11
C VAL A 42 3.53 18.39 9.08
N PHE A 43 3.85 17.88 7.90
CA PHE A 43 4.90 16.88 7.70
C PHE A 43 5.88 17.31 6.62
N GLY A 44 7.15 16.99 6.80
CA GLY A 44 8.23 17.33 5.89
C GLY A 44 9.47 16.44 6.10
N GLU A 45 10.63 16.96 5.72
CA GLU A 45 11.89 16.26 5.96
C GLU A 45 12.12 16.04 7.46
N GLY A 46 12.32 14.77 7.85
CA GLY A 46 12.50 14.40 9.26
C GLY A 46 11.22 14.16 10.07
N GLY A 47 10.02 14.24 9.44
CA GLY A 47 8.76 13.91 10.10
C GLY A 47 7.85 15.11 10.34
N GLU A 48 7.28 15.21 11.55
CA GLU A 48 6.38 16.30 11.94
C GLU A 48 7.14 17.64 12.00
N VAL A 49 6.53 18.69 11.46
CA VAL A 49 7.09 20.03 11.44
C VAL A 49 6.07 21.06 11.91
N ALA A 50 6.52 22.05 12.67
CA ALA A 50 5.73 23.23 13.01
C ALA A 50 6.04 24.35 12.00
N GLY A 51 5.59 24.17 10.76
CA GLY A 51 5.87 25.13 9.69
C GLY A 51 5.27 26.53 9.96
N GLU A 52 5.97 27.58 9.55
CA GLU A 52 5.38 28.92 9.51
C GLU A 52 4.21 28.96 8.51
N SER A 53 3.21 29.78 8.81
CA SER A 53 2.08 29.95 7.91
C SER A 53 2.47 30.79 6.70
N LEU A 54 2.32 30.22 5.51
CA LEU A 54 2.41 30.95 4.26
C LEU A 54 1.04 31.52 3.91
N ARG A 55 0.99 32.75 3.40
CA ARG A 55 -0.26 33.43 3.05
C ARG A 55 -0.15 34.03 1.65
N TYR A 56 -0.99 33.57 0.73
CA TYR A 56 -1.02 34.04 -0.65
C TYR A 56 -2.36 34.70 -0.94
N GLU A 57 -2.33 35.87 -1.57
CA GLU A 57 -3.54 36.59 -2.00
C GLU A 57 -4.11 35.97 -3.28
N LEU A 58 -5.42 35.75 -3.29
CA LEU A 58 -6.21 35.41 -4.46
C LEU A 58 -6.91 36.70 -4.94
N PRO A 59 -6.39 37.40 -5.96
CA PRO A 59 -7.03 38.62 -6.45
C PRO A 59 -8.43 38.34 -7.01
N LEU A 60 -9.33 39.32 -6.89
CA LEU A 60 -10.63 39.28 -7.54
C LEU A 60 -10.43 39.20 -9.06
N SER A 61 -10.97 38.15 -9.68
CA SER A 61 -10.89 37.95 -11.13
C SER A 61 -12.09 38.55 -11.84
N HIS A 62 -13.30 38.19 -11.41
CA HIS A 62 -14.56 38.66 -11.99
C HIS A 62 -15.72 38.37 -11.02
N SER A 63 -16.89 38.90 -11.34
CA SER A 63 -18.15 38.61 -10.64
C SER A 63 -19.15 38.01 -11.62
N GLU A 64 -19.77 36.88 -11.27
CA GLU A 64 -20.74 36.19 -12.12
C GLU A 64 -21.79 35.47 -11.25
N ASN A 65 -23.05 35.46 -11.69
CA ASN A 65 -24.13 34.69 -11.04
C ASN A 65 -24.29 34.92 -9.52
N GLY A 66 -24.09 36.17 -9.06
CA GLY A 66 -24.16 36.52 -7.63
C GLY A 66 -22.92 36.13 -6.81
N GLN A 67 -21.83 35.72 -7.46
CA GLN A 67 -20.58 35.35 -6.81
C GLN A 67 -19.43 36.26 -7.27
N ASP A 68 -18.58 36.62 -6.33
CA ASP A 68 -17.25 37.17 -6.59
C ASP A 68 -16.25 36.02 -6.67
N VAL A 69 -15.53 35.93 -7.79
CA VAL A 69 -14.60 34.83 -8.07
C VAL A 69 -13.17 35.32 -7.91
N PHE A 70 -12.48 34.80 -6.90
CA PHE A 70 -11.09 35.11 -6.60
C PHE A 70 -10.17 34.05 -7.21
N VAL A 71 -9.08 34.43 -7.87
CA VAL A 71 -8.19 33.48 -8.55
C VAL A 71 -6.74 33.84 -8.30
N GLY A 72 -5.95 32.87 -7.86
CA GLY A 72 -4.52 33.04 -7.66
C GLY A 72 -3.76 31.74 -7.82
N SER A 73 -2.43 31.84 -7.84
CA SER A 73 -1.53 30.70 -7.96
C SER A 73 -0.39 30.84 -6.95
N PHE A 74 0.12 29.71 -6.47
CA PHE A 74 1.31 29.63 -5.62
C PHE A 74 2.10 28.37 -5.94
N ALA A 75 3.38 28.32 -5.56
CA ALA A 75 4.22 27.14 -5.67
C ALA A 75 4.95 26.93 -4.34
N LEU A 76 4.97 25.70 -3.85
CA LEU A 76 5.61 25.34 -2.58
C LEU A 76 6.98 24.72 -2.86
N SER A 77 8.01 25.25 -2.23
CA SER A 77 9.40 24.80 -2.40
C SER A 77 9.79 23.61 -1.52
N ALA A 78 8.95 23.23 -0.56
CA ALA A 78 9.16 22.08 0.30
C ALA A 78 8.08 21.01 0.09
N TRP A 79 8.52 19.76 0.02
CA TRP A 79 7.68 18.57 -0.10
C TRP A 79 7.14 18.15 1.27
N GLY A 80 6.08 17.34 1.26
CA GLY A 80 5.45 16.79 2.46
C GLY A 80 3.96 17.08 2.51
N ILE A 81 3.41 17.15 3.71
CA ILE A 81 1.97 17.35 3.93
C ILE A 81 1.74 18.75 4.46
N TRP A 82 0.88 19.48 3.76
CA TRP A 82 0.45 20.81 4.10
C TRP A 82 -1.03 20.79 4.45
N GLN A 83 -1.45 21.67 5.34
CA GLN A 83 -2.85 22.02 5.55
C GLN A 83 -3.09 23.41 4.98
N TYR A 84 -4.28 23.62 4.41
CA TYR A 84 -4.68 24.94 3.94
C TYR A 84 -6.12 25.28 4.26
N ARG A 85 -6.38 26.58 4.40
CA ARG A 85 -7.71 27.19 4.60
C ARG A 85 -7.80 28.52 3.85
N PHE A 86 -8.98 29.14 3.87
CA PHE A 86 -9.16 30.45 3.27
C PHE A 86 -9.58 31.51 4.30
N GLU A 87 -9.05 32.71 4.11
CA GLU A 87 -9.40 33.91 4.87
C GLU A 87 -9.93 34.96 3.90
N GLY A 88 -11.16 35.42 4.10
CA GLY A 88 -11.74 36.54 3.38
C GLY A 88 -11.64 37.82 4.22
N GLU A 89 -11.16 38.91 3.64
CA GLU A 89 -11.03 40.21 4.30
C GLU A 89 -12.16 41.15 3.85
N PHE A 90 -12.86 41.73 4.82
CA PHE A 90 -13.90 42.74 4.58
C PHE A 90 -13.28 44.13 4.39
N ALA A 91 -14.07 45.09 3.92
CA ALA A 91 -13.61 46.47 3.69
C ALA A 91 -13.13 47.20 4.97
N ASN A 92 -13.59 46.76 6.15
CA ASN A 92 -13.17 47.30 7.45
C ASN A 92 -11.91 46.61 8.02
N GLY A 93 -11.36 45.61 7.32
CA GLY A 93 -10.19 44.84 7.75
C GLY A 93 -10.51 43.59 8.58
N ASP A 94 -11.78 43.33 8.90
CA ASP A 94 -12.16 42.10 9.60
C ASP A 94 -11.95 40.87 8.72
N LEU A 95 -11.78 39.70 9.34
CA LEU A 95 -11.61 38.42 8.64
C LEU A 95 -12.85 37.53 8.77
N ALA A 96 -13.18 36.84 7.69
CA ALA A 96 -14.04 35.67 7.66
C ALA A 96 -13.20 34.44 7.36
N PHE A 97 -13.40 33.37 8.14
CA PHE A 97 -12.71 32.11 7.95
C PHE A 97 -13.57 31.12 7.17
N PHE A 98 -12.92 30.39 6.27
CA PHE A 98 -13.54 29.32 5.51
C PHE A 98 -12.69 28.06 5.62
N GLY A 99 -13.34 26.96 6.01
CA GLY A 99 -12.74 25.65 6.14
C GLY A 99 -13.56 24.58 5.43
N ARG A 100 -13.08 23.35 5.52
CA ARG A 100 -13.62 22.17 4.86
C ARG A 100 -14.89 21.69 5.56
N GLY A 101 -15.99 21.70 4.83
CA GLY A 101 -17.24 21.04 5.21
C GLY A 101 -17.14 19.52 5.07
N LEU A 102 -18.15 18.80 5.57
CA LEU A 102 -18.19 17.33 5.49
C LEU A 102 -18.16 16.82 4.05
N ASP A 103 -18.79 17.53 3.11
CA ASP A 103 -18.79 17.17 1.69
C ASP A 103 -17.53 17.63 0.91
N GLY A 104 -16.50 18.10 1.62
CA GLY A 104 -15.26 18.65 1.04
C GLY A 104 -15.40 20.08 0.50
N THR A 105 -16.61 20.65 0.47
CA THR A 105 -16.83 22.03 0.02
C THR A 105 -16.55 23.04 1.13
N ALA A 106 -16.16 24.25 0.75
CA ALA A 106 -15.89 25.30 1.73
C ALA A 106 -17.19 25.73 2.43
N ILE A 107 -17.11 25.84 3.75
CA ILE A 107 -18.12 26.47 4.60
C ILE A 107 -17.48 27.61 5.39
N ARG A 108 -18.28 28.62 5.73
CA ARG A 108 -17.82 29.76 6.55
C ARG A 108 -18.03 29.45 8.02
N GLY A 109 -17.02 29.72 8.85
CA GLY A 109 -17.08 29.50 10.29
C GLY A 109 -15.70 29.52 10.93
N ASP A 110 -15.68 29.65 12.25
CA ASP A 110 -14.45 29.59 13.03
C ASP A 110 -14.09 28.13 13.36
N TRP A 111 -12.80 27.84 13.51
CA TRP A 111 -12.29 26.52 13.94
C TRP A 111 -12.74 25.33 13.08
N LEU A 112 -12.93 25.58 11.78
CA LEU A 112 -13.29 24.56 10.82
C LEU A 112 -12.10 23.70 10.43
N PRO A 113 -12.33 22.43 10.02
CA PRO A 113 -11.27 21.58 9.48
C PRO A 113 -10.56 22.23 8.28
N GLU A 114 -9.26 21.99 8.15
CA GLU A 114 -8.47 22.44 7.00
C GLU A 114 -8.44 21.36 5.91
N TRP A 115 -8.18 21.75 4.67
CA TRP A 115 -7.91 20.78 3.61
C TRP A 115 -6.45 20.35 3.68
N GLN A 116 -6.19 19.09 3.33
CA GLN A 116 -4.82 18.63 3.10
C GLN A 116 -4.36 18.98 1.68
N LEU A 117 -3.09 19.35 1.56
CA LEU A 117 -2.35 19.44 0.31
C LEU A 117 -1.09 18.60 0.43
N THR A 118 -1.09 17.46 -0.24
CA THR A 118 0.11 16.64 -0.39
C THR A 118 1.01 17.26 -1.47
N VAL A 119 2.29 17.47 -1.15
CA VAL A 119 3.29 18.02 -2.07
C VAL A 119 4.40 16.99 -2.26
N THR A 120 4.45 16.36 -3.43
CA THR A 120 5.43 15.31 -3.73
C THR A 120 6.81 15.90 -4.05
N LYS A 121 7.88 15.14 -3.85
CA LYS A 121 9.25 15.58 -4.19
C LYS A 121 9.44 15.79 -5.68
N ARG A 122 8.75 14.99 -6.49
CA ARG A 122 8.85 14.96 -7.95
C ARG A 122 7.56 14.49 -8.58
N ASP A 123 7.40 14.83 -9.86
CA ASP A 123 6.40 14.21 -10.72
C ASP A 123 6.89 12.80 -11.07
N TYR A 124 6.31 11.79 -10.43
CA TYR A 124 6.68 10.38 -10.62
C TYR A 124 5.72 9.70 -11.60
N LYS A 125 6.13 8.53 -12.11
CA LYS A 125 5.32 7.75 -13.05
C LYS A 125 4.91 6.43 -12.44
N THR A 126 3.68 6.03 -12.71
CA THR A 126 3.15 4.70 -12.43
C THR A 126 2.94 3.92 -13.74
N PRO A 127 3.00 2.58 -13.70
CA PRO A 127 2.91 1.76 -14.91
C PRO A 127 1.58 1.97 -15.65
N ASN A 128 1.64 2.30 -16.94
CA ASN A 128 0.42 2.57 -17.72
C ASN A 128 -0.50 1.36 -17.85
N TRP A 129 0.05 0.13 -17.86
CA TRP A 129 -0.74 -1.09 -17.94
C TRP A 129 -1.57 -1.35 -16.67
N ALA A 130 -1.16 -0.79 -15.53
CA ALA A 130 -1.91 -0.88 -14.28
C ALA A 130 -3.07 0.12 -14.24
N LYS A 131 -2.98 1.22 -15.00
CA LYS A 131 -4.04 2.23 -15.08
C LYS A 131 -5.26 1.63 -15.75
N ARG A 132 -6.39 1.55 -15.01
CA ARG A 132 -7.64 0.91 -15.44
C ARG A 132 -7.55 -0.63 -15.56
N GLY A 133 -6.56 -1.24 -14.95
CA GLY A 133 -6.47 -2.69 -14.86
C GLY A 133 -7.52 -3.26 -13.89
N VAL A 134 -7.83 -4.55 -14.07
CA VAL A 134 -8.62 -5.32 -13.10
C VAL A 134 -7.68 -6.31 -12.41
N THR A 135 -7.55 -6.15 -11.10
CA THR A 135 -6.74 -7.03 -10.24
C THR A 135 -7.60 -8.16 -9.70
N TYR A 136 -7.09 -9.39 -9.77
CA TYR A 136 -7.71 -10.56 -9.16
C TYR A 136 -6.75 -11.15 -8.12
N GLN A 137 -7.12 -11.09 -6.84
CA GLN A 137 -6.34 -11.71 -5.76
C GLN A 137 -6.59 -13.22 -5.73
N ILE A 138 -5.52 -14.00 -5.66
CA ILE A 138 -5.55 -15.46 -5.60
C ILE A 138 -4.81 -15.93 -4.35
N PHE A 139 -5.55 -16.56 -3.44
CA PHE A 139 -4.99 -17.41 -2.40
C PHE A 139 -4.78 -18.82 -2.98
N ALA A 140 -3.53 -19.15 -3.33
CA ALA A 140 -3.21 -20.24 -4.25
C ALA A 140 -3.74 -21.61 -3.79
N ASP A 141 -3.60 -21.95 -2.50
CA ASP A 141 -4.03 -23.24 -1.94
C ASP A 141 -5.55 -23.47 -2.09
N ARG A 142 -6.35 -22.40 -2.20
CA ARG A 142 -7.81 -22.43 -2.19
C ARG A 142 -8.46 -22.07 -3.54
N PHE A 143 -7.66 -21.80 -4.57
CA PHE A 143 -8.19 -21.31 -5.84
C PHE A 143 -8.61 -22.43 -6.78
N CYS A 144 -7.67 -23.31 -7.15
CA CYS A 144 -7.94 -24.45 -8.01
C CYS A 144 -6.81 -25.48 -7.90
N LYS A 145 -7.16 -26.77 -7.88
CA LYS A 145 -6.22 -27.89 -7.86
C LYS A 145 -6.27 -28.65 -9.19
N VAL A 146 -5.10 -28.88 -9.78
CA VAL A 146 -4.91 -29.80 -10.91
C VAL A 146 -3.83 -30.81 -10.55
N GLY A 147 -4.19 -32.09 -10.58
CA GLY A 147 -3.31 -33.19 -10.17
C GLY A 147 -2.99 -33.19 -8.67
N ASP A 148 -2.26 -34.21 -8.25
CA ASP A 148 -1.73 -34.32 -6.89
C ASP A 148 -0.25 -33.96 -6.86
N LYS A 149 0.15 -33.22 -5.83
CA LYS A 149 1.55 -32.90 -5.52
C LYS A 149 1.94 -33.65 -4.24
N PRO A 150 3.21 -34.05 -4.08
CA PRO A 150 3.66 -34.70 -2.85
C PRO A 150 3.39 -33.79 -1.64
N PHE A 151 2.64 -34.31 -0.67
CA PHE A 151 2.38 -33.62 0.59
C PHE A 151 3.40 -34.05 1.63
N THR A 152 4.38 -33.19 1.89
CA THR A 152 5.48 -33.44 2.85
C THR A 152 5.43 -32.50 4.06
N LYS A 153 4.38 -31.68 4.14
CA LYS A 153 4.20 -30.70 5.22
C LYS A 153 3.51 -31.35 6.41
N ARG A 154 3.67 -30.71 7.58
CA ARG A 154 2.82 -31.01 8.73
C ARG A 154 1.37 -30.60 8.44
N GLY A 155 0.44 -31.25 9.14
CA GLY A 155 -0.96 -30.87 9.14
C GLY A 155 -1.80 -31.77 8.24
N ARG A 156 -2.85 -31.21 7.66
CA ARG A 156 -3.85 -31.96 6.89
C ARG A 156 -3.94 -31.44 5.46
N LEU A 157 -3.88 -32.36 4.50
CA LEU A 157 -4.33 -32.12 3.14
C LEU A 157 -5.73 -32.70 2.99
N HIS A 158 -6.72 -31.86 2.69
CA HIS A 158 -8.09 -32.28 2.44
C HIS A 158 -8.17 -33.14 1.17
N ALA A 159 -8.94 -34.23 1.25
CA ALA A 159 -9.16 -35.13 0.13
C ALA A 159 -10.31 -34.62 -0.77
N ASP A 160 -11.34 -34.02 -0.16
CA ASP A 160 -12.45 -33.37 -0.87
C ASP A 160 -12.30 -31.85 -0.84
N TRP A 161 -12.33 -31.24 -2.03
CA TRP A 161 -12.21 -29.80 -2.25
C TRP A 161 -13.35 -28.99 -1.61
N TYR A 162 -14.51 -29.62 -1.38
CA TYR A 162 -15.69 -28.97 -0.81
C TYR A 162 -15.81 -29.14 0.71
N GLU A 163 -14.81 -29.74 1.35
CA GLU A 163 -14.72 -29.74 2.82
C GLU A 163 -14.60 -28.31 3.37
N ARG A 164 -15.06 -28.12 4.61
CA ARG A 164 -14.83 -26.86 5.31
C ARG A 164 -13.39 -26.82 5.82
N PRO A 165 -12.72 -25.65 5.78
CA PRO A 165 -11.42 -25.48 6.43
C PRO A 165 -11.52 -25.78 7.92
N ASP A 166 -10.47 -26.39 8.48
CA ASP A 166 -10.39 -26.59 9.91
C ASP A 166 -10.25 -25.21 10.60
N ILE A 167 -11.10 -24.94 11.60
CA ILE A 167 -11.06 -23.71 12.39
C ILE A 167 -10.17 -23.96 13.61
N ALA A 168 -9.26 -23.02 13.89
CA ALA A 168 -8.42 -23.08 15.07
C ALA A 168 -9.26 -23.24 16.35
N GLU A 169 -8.92 -24.20 17.19
CA GLU A 169 -9.51 -24.31 18.52
C GLU A 169 -8.94 -23.22 19.45
N ASP A 170 -9.81 -22.58 20.24
CA ASP A 170 -9.39 -21.61 21.26
C ASP A 170 -8.31 -22.21 22.18
N GLY A 171 -7.18 -21.50 22.32
CA GLY A 171 -6.07 -21.90 23.19
C GLY A 171 -5.03 -22.83 22.56
N ARG A 172 -5.12 -23.16 21.27
CA ARG A 172 -4.01 -23.78 20.51
C ARG A 172 -3.30 -22.74 19.65
N ASP A 173 -1.99 -22.93 19.46
CA ASP A 173 -1.23 -22.15 18.47
C ASP A 173 -1.81 -22.38 17.07
N TYR A 174 -2.33 -21.32 16.45
CA TYR A 174 -2.77 -21.38 15.07
C TYR A 174 -1.54 -21.40 14.15
N ARG A 175 -1.31 -22.55 13.51
CA ARG A 175 -0.16 -22.79 12.61
C ARG A 175 -0.54 -22.77 11.13
N ALA A 176 -1.83 -22.61 10.84
CA ALA A 176 -2.38 -22.62 9.49
C ALA A 176 -1.91 -23.83 8.66
N ASP A 177 -1.88 -25.02 9.28
CA ASP A 177 -1.45 -26.30 8.68
C ASP A 177 -2.62 -27.08 8.03
N ASP A 178 -3.59 -26.34 7.47
CA ASP A 178 -4.82 -26.81 6.82
C ASP A 178 -4.74 -26.55 5.30
N PHE A 179 -4.64 -27.60 4.47
CA PHE A 179 -4.31 -27.49 3.04
C PHE A 179 -5.37 -28.12 2.14
N PHE A 180 -5.66 -27.48 1.01
CA PHE A 180 -6.55 -28.00 -0.03
C PHE A 180 -5.81 -28.41 -1.30
N GLY A 181 -4.53 -28.01 -1.43
CA GLY A 181 -3.66 -28.44 -2.53
C GLY A 181 -3.90 -27.69 -3.84
N GLY A 182 -4.52 -26.51 -3.78
CA GLY A 182 -4.54 -25.59 -4.92
C GLY A 182 -3.13 -25.23 -5.35
N ASN A 183 -2.91 -25.15 -6.66
CA ASN A 183 -1.56 -25.16 -7.23
C ASN A 183 -1.44 -24.32 -8.51
N ILE A 184 -0.20 -24.14 -8.98
CA ILE A 184 0.12 -23.29 -10.14
C ILE A 184 -0.57 -23.78 -11.41
N GLU A 185 -0.60 -25.10 -11.65
CA GLU A 185 -1.32 -25.69 -12.79
C GLU A 185 -2.83 -25.44 -12.72
N GLY A 186 -3.40 -25.43 -11.50
CA GLY A 186 -4.76 -24.99 -11.26
C GLY A 186 -5.00 -23.55 -11.69
N ILE A 187 -4.08 -22.64 -11.35
CA ILE A 187 -4.16 -21.23 -11.80
C ILE A 187 -4.07 -21.16 -13.33
N ILE A 188 -3.11 -21.85 -13.95
CA ILE A 188 -2.93 -21.91 -15.40
C ILE A 188 -4.23 -22.38 -16.08
N SER A 189 -4.88 -23.42 -15.55
CA SER A 189 -6.13 -23.97 -16.08
C SER A 189 -7.31 -22.99 -16.08
N LYS A 190 -7.23 -21.92 -15.29
CA LYS A 190 -8.27 -20.89 -15.15
C LYS A 190 -7.91 -19.56 -15.80
N LEU A 191 -6.77 -19.45 -16.49
CA LEU A 191 -6.40 -18.21 -17.15
C LEU A 191 -7.41 -17.77 -18.23
N ASP A 192 -8.08 -18.70 -18.92
CA ASP A 192 -9.17 -18.36 -19.85
C ASP A 192 -10.38 -17.76 -19.12
N TYR A 193 -10.73 -18.30 -17.95
CA TYR A 193 -11.77 -17.75 -17.10
C TYR A 193 -11.40 -16.34 -16.62
N LEU A 194 -10.18 -16.15 -16.09
CA LEU A 194 -9.70 -14.85 -15.62
C LEU A 194 -9.68 -13.81 -16.76
N GLN A 195 -9.22 -14.21 -17.95
CA GLN A 195 -9.26 -13.34 -19.14
C GLN A 195 -10.70 -12.95 -19.50
N SER A 196 -11.67 -13.87 -19.39
CA SER A 196 -13.08 -13.58 -19.69
C SER A 196 -13.70 -12.54 -18.73
N LEU A 197 -13.17 -12.42 -17.50
CA LEU A 197 -13.56 -11.39 -16.54
C LEU A 197 -12.91 -10.03 -16.81
N GLY A 198 -11.97 -9.94 -17.78
CA GLY A 198 -11.19 -8.75 -18.04
C GLY A 198 -10.02 -8.53 -17.08
N VAL A 199 -9.60 -9.56 -16.33
CA VAL A 199 -8.44 -9.49 -15.44
C VAL A 199 -7.19 -9.13 -16.23
N SER A 200 -6.43 -8.16 -15.74
CA SER A 200 -5.15 -7.73 -16.32
C SER A 200 -3.98 -7.91 -15.35
N LEU A 201 -4.25 -8.11 -14.06
CA LEU A 201 -3.26 -8.38 -13.03
C LEU A 201 -3.77 -9.49 -12.10
N ILE A 202 -2.98 -10.54 -11.94
CA ILE A 202 -3.15 -11.51 -10.84
C ILE A 202 -2.22 -11.08 -9.72
N TYR A 203 -2.80 -10.88 -8.54
CA TYR A 203 -2.07 -10.74 -7.29
C TYR A 203 -2.08 -12.09 -6.57
N LEU A 204 -0.91 -12.71 -6.47
CA LEU A 204 -0.74 -13.94 -5.70
C LEU A 204 -0.38 -13.58 -4.26
N SER A 205 -1.16 -14.09 -3.30
CA SER A 205 -0.69 -14.23 -1.91
C SER A 205 0.64 -15.02 -1.89
N PRO A 206 1.40 -15.02 -0.78
CA PRO A 206 2.76 -15.56 -0.78
C PRO A 206 2.86 -16.97 -1.38
N VAL A 207 3.82 -17.17 -2.29
CA VAL A 207 4.01 -18.43 -3.06
C VAL A 207 5.34 -19.12 -2.76
N PHE A 208 6.19 -18.49 -1.96
CA PHE A 208 7.49 -19.04 -1.60
C PHE A 208 7.34 -20.17 -0.59
N GLU A 209 8.36 -21.03 -0.52
CA GLU A 209 8.39 -22.17 0.38
C GLU A 209 8.12 -21.71 1.81
N SER A 210 7.17 -22.37 2.48
CA SER A 210 6.77 -22.07 3.87
C SER A 210 6.08 -23.28 4.49
N CYS A 211 5.96 -23.39 5.82
CA CYS A 211 5.32 -24.54 6.46
C CYS A 211 3.78 -24.42 6.54
N SER A 212 3.20 -23.22 6.34
CA SER A 212 1.75 -22.97 6.43
C SER A 212 1.03 -22.92 5.07
N ASN A 213 -0.31 -22.84 5.13
CA ASN A 213 -1.18 -22.66 3.96
C ASN A 213 -1.14 -21.23 3.37
N HIS A 214 -0.86 -20.21 4.19
CA HIS A 214 -0.87 -18.80 3.78
C HIS A 214 0.51 -18.30 3.36
N ARG A 215 1.57 -18.98 3.81
CA ARG A 215 2.97 -18.81 3.41
C ARG A 215 3.66 -17.50 3.81
N TYR A 216 3.00 -16.64 4.59
CA TYR A 216 3.62 -15.47 5.24
C TYR A 216 4.81 -15.81 6.16
N ASP A 217 4.82 -16.97 6.79
CA ASP A 217 5.96 -17.56 7.51
C ASP A 217 6.98 -18.14 6.51
N THR A 218 7.61 -17.26 5.72
CA THR A 218 8.47 -17.65 4.60
C THR A 218 9.67 -18.48 5.08
N GLY A 219 9.82 -19.67 4.49
CA GLY A 219 10.90 -20.62 4.72
C GLY A 219 12.13 -20.37 3.84
N ASP A 220 11.93 -20.17 2.54
CA ASP A 220 12.98 -19.78 1.57
C ASP A 220 12.40 -18.89 0.46
N TYR A 221 12.78 -17.60 0.45
CA TYR A 221 12.29 -16.62 -0.55
C TYR A 221 12.71 -16.93 -1.99
N LEU A 222 13.74 -17.77 -2.18
CA LEU A 222 14.27 -18.09 -3.49
C LEU A 222 13.65 -19.35 -4.07
N LYS A 223 12.67 -19.98 -3.41
CA LYS A 223 12.08 -21.24 -3.86
C LYS A 223 10.56 -21.17 -3.86
N ILE A 224 9.93 -21.62 -4.93
CA ILE A 224 8.47 -21.83 -4.96
C ILE A 224 8.11 -22.97 -3.99
N ASP A 225 7.01 -22.79 -3.26
CA ASP A 225 6.52 -23.82 -2.37
C ASP A 225 6.21 -25.14 -3.12
N PRO A 226 6.81 -26.28 -2.72
CA PRO A 226 6.66 -27.53 -3.46
C PRO A 226 5.22 -28.05 -3.57
N LEU A 227 4.30 -27.63 -2.68
CA LEU A 227 2.89 -27.99 -2.77
C LEU A 227 2.17 -27.18 -3.86
N LEU A 228 2.66 -25.96 -4.19
CA LEU A 228 2.14 -25.14 -5.28
C LEU A 228 2.72 -25.53 -6.63
N GLY A 229 4.00 -25.91 -6.69
CA GLY A 229 4.66 -26.33 -7.92
C GLY A 229 6.17 -26.08 -7.93
N THR A 230 6.72 -26.04 -9.13
CA THR A 230 8.14 -25.82 -9.41
C THR A 230 8.39 -24.42 -10.00
N GLU A 231 9.66 -24.01 -10.05
CA GLU A 231 10.05 -22.77 -10.74
C GLU A 231 9.75 -22.81 -12.24
N GLU A 232 9.83 -23.99 -12.87
CA GLU A 232 9.45 -24.18 -14.28
C GLU A 232 7.95 -23.93 -14.49
N GLU A 233 7.10 -24.52 -13.62
CA GLU A 233 5.66 -24.29 -13.66
C GLU A 233 5.31 -22.82 -13.39
N PHE A 234 6.02 -22.16 -12.48
CA PHE A 234 5.86 -20.72 -12.25
C PHE A 234 6.23 -19.89 -13.49
N GLY A 235 7.36 -20.19 -14.13
CA GLY A 235 7.75 -19.57 -15.40
C GLY A 235 6.70 -19.79 -16.50
N ASN A 236 6.11 -20.98 -16.55
CA ASN A 236 5.00 -21.28 -17.46
C ASN A 236 3.75 -20.44 -17.13
N LEU A 237 3.38 -20.29 -15.85
CA LEU A 237 2.29 -19.41 -15.43
C LEU A 237 2.50 -17.98 -15.92
N VAL A 238 3.68 -17.40 -15.65
CA VAL A 238 4.00 -16.02 -16.06
C VAL A 238 3.90 -15.88 -17.58
N LYS A 239 4.46 -16.82 -18.34
CA LYS A 239 4.40 -16.83 -19.80
C LYS A 239 2.96 -16.90 -20.31
N ARG A 240 2.17 -17.88 -19.85
CA ARG A 240 0.80 -18.14 -20.30
C ARG A 240 -0.17 -17.03 -19.89
N ALA A 241 0.01 -16.46 -18.71
CA ALA A 241 -0.70 -15.25 -18.29
C ALA A 241 -0.34 -14.07 -19.21
N GLY A 242 0.96 -13.90 -19.50
CA GLY A 242 1.47 -12.87 -20.39
C GLY A 242 0.89 -12.94 -21.81
N GLU A 243 0.76 -14.14 -22.39
CA GLU A 243 0.09 -14.40 -23.68
C GLU A 243 -1.37 -13.91 -23.72
N LYS A 244 -2.00 -13.77 -22.54
CA LYS A 244 -3.38 -13.31 -22.38
C LYS A 244 -3.50 -11.85 -21.94
N GLY A 245 -2.38 -11.13 -21.84
CA GLY A 245 -2.33 -9.77 -21.33
C GLY A 245 -2.40 -9.66 -19.81
N ILE A 246 -2.31 -10.78 -19.08
CA ILE A 246 -2.39 -10.83 -17.62
C ILE A 246 -0.98 -10.77 -17.04
N LYS A 247 -0.76 -9.86 -16.10
CA LYS A 247 0.51 -9.70 -15.37
C LYS A 247 0.44 -10.38 -14.00
N ILE A 248 1.60 -10.72 -13.45
CA ILE A 248 1.70 -11.35 -12.13
C ILE A 248 2.36 -10.37 -11.17
N MET A 249 1.73 -10.15 -10.02
CA MET A 249 2.29 -9.48 -8.84
C MET A 249 2.40 -10.49 -7.70
N LEU A 250 3.55 -10.50 -7.04
CA LEU A 250 3.81 -11.35 -5.88
C LEU A 250 3.71 -10.57 -4.58
N ASP A 251 3.48 -11.30 -3.49
CA ASP A 251 3.56 -10.79 -2.13
C ASP A 251 5.01 -10.80 -1.61
N GLY A 252 5.45 -9.67 -1.08
CA GLY A 252 6.79 -9.43 -0.56
C GLY A 252 6.79 -9.34 0.96
N VAL A 253 6.95 -10.50 1.62
CA VAL A 253 6.91 -10.63 3.08
C VAL A 253 8.30 -10.37 3.68
N PHE A 254 8.66 -9.10 3.83
CA PHE A 254 10.02 -8.70 4.27
C PHE A 254 10.09 -8.21 5.72
N ASN A 255 8.97 -8.23 6.46
CA ASN A 255 8.97 -7.85 7.88
C ASN A 255 9.51 -8.98 8.79
N HIS A 256 9.19 -10.22 8.45
CA HIS A 256 9.51 -11.41 9.23
C HIS A 256 9.75 -12.60 8.29
N THR A 257 10.36 -13.66 8.82
CA THR A 257 10.44 -14.98 8.19
C THR A 257 9.63 -15.98 9.01
N GLY A 258 9.48 -17.21 8.53
CA GLY A 258 8.99 -18.31 9.36
C GLY A 258 10.03 -18.76 10.39
N SER A 259 9.58 -19.24 11.55
CA SER A 259 10.47 -19.86 12.54
C SER A 259 11.07 -21.16 12.00
N ASP A 260 10.31 -21.86 11.16
CA ASP A 260 10.80 -22.99 10.37
C ASP A 260 11.28 -22.53 8.98
N SER A 261 12.26 -21.64 8.96
CA SER A 261 12.91 -21.15 7.73
C SER A 261 14.35 -21.61 7.64
N LYS A 262 14.93 -21.54 6.43
CA LYS A 262 16.36 -21.76 6.21
C LYS A 262 17.23 -20.86 7.10
N TYR A 263 16.72 -19.66 7.42
CA TYR A 263 17.45 -18.62 8.12
C TYR A 263 17.34 -18.76 9.65
N PHE A 264 16.16 -19.09 10.18
CA PHE A 264 15.93 -19.24 11.62
C PHE A 264 16.09 -20.70 12.10
N ASN A 265 15.54 -21.64 11.32
CA ASN A 265 15.65 -23.10 11.43
C ASN A 265 15.33 -23.68 12.82
N LYS A 266 14.24 -23.23 13.44
CA LYS A 266 13.83 -23.67 14.79
C LYS A 266 13.59 -25.18 14.88
N GLU A 267 12.99 -25.78 13.85
CA GLU A 267 12.63 -27.20 13.81
C GLU A 267 13.73 -28.10 13.23
N GLY A 268 14.79 -27.52 12.66
CA GLY A 268 15.88 -28.27 12.02
C GLY A 268 15.50 -28.92 10.68
N THR A 269 14.48 -28.37 10.01
CA THR A 269 14.01 -28.84 8.68
C THR A 269 15.08 -28.63 7.60
N TYR A 270 15.90 -27.59 7.72
CA TYR A 270 16.95 -27.26 6.76
C TYR A 270 18.31 -27.83 7.18
N PRO A 271 19.17 -28.24 6.23
CA PRO A 271 20.47 -28.86 6.55
C PRO A 271 21.50 -27.87 7.12
N ASP A 272 21.37 -26.59 6.78
CA ASP A 272 22.27 -25.53 7.24
C ASP A 272 21.87 -25.01 8.63
N LEU A 273 22.83 -24.48 9.39
CA LEU A 273 22.59 -23.92 10.72
C LEU A 273 21.81 -22.60 10.65
N GLY A 274 20.62 -22.58 11.25
CA GLY A 274 19.83 -21.36 11.40
C GLY A 274 20.17 -20.58 12.68
N ALA A 275 19.69 -19.34 12.74
CA ALA A 275 19.95 -18.41 13.83
C ALA A 275 19.46 -18.92 15.20
N TYR A 276 18.39 -19.70 15.27
CA TYR A 276 17.89 -20.28 16.52
C TYR A 276 18.80 -21.40 17.05
N GLN A 277 19.47 -22.12 16.16
CA GLN A 277 20.26 -23.30 16.51
C GLN A 277 21.67 -22.95 16.95
N SER A 278 22.28 -21.92 16.37
CA SER A 278 23.64 -21.51 16.70
C SER A 278 23.89 -20.01 16.52
N LYS A 279 24.62 -19.40 17.47
CA LYS A 279 25.19 -18.05 17.35
C LYS A 279 26.28 -17.93 16.28
N GLN A 280 26.77 -19.05 15.76
CA GLN A 280 27.71 -19.10 14.63
C GLN A 280 26.99 -19.17 13.27
N SER A 281 25.66 -19.23 13.26
CA SER A 281 24.88 -19.17 12.01
C SER A 281 25.20 -17.87 11.26
N PRO A 282 25.35 -17.90 9.92
CA PRO A 282 25.51 -16.69 9.12
C PRO A 282 24.28 -15.78 9.15
N TYR A 283 23.16 -16.26 9.69
CA TYR A 283 21.90 -15.54 9.82
C TYR A 283 21.67 -15.01 11.24
N PHE A 284 22.62 -15.19 12.17
CA PHE A 284 22.38 -14.88 13.59
C PHE A 284 22.05 -13.39 13.83
N ASP A 285 22.69 -12.48 13.11
CA ASP A 285 22.46 -11.03 13.18
C ASP A 285 21.19 -10.55 12.46
N TRP A 286 20.50 -11.46 11.75
CA TRP A 286 19.21 -11.17 11.11
C TRP A 286 18.06 -11.13 12.11
N TYR A 287 18.27 -11.54 13.36
CA TYR A 287 17.21 -11.63 14.35
C TYR A 287 17.61 -10.97 15.67
N TYR A 288 16.61 -10.56 16.44
CA TYR A 288 16.83 -9.94 17.75
C TYR A 288 16.49 -10.93 18.86
N PHE A 289 17.50 -11.45 19.55
CA PHE A 289 17.32 -12.30 20.73
C PHE A 289 17.47 -11.47 22.01
N THR A 290 16.43 -11.43 22.85
CA THR A 290 16.51 -10.88 24.21
C THR A 290 17.15 -11.90 25.15
N LYS A 291 16.82 -13.19 24.98
CA LYS A 291 17.43 -14.32 25.70
C LYS A 291 17.51 -15.54 24.80
N TYR A 292 18.71 -15.79 24.31
CA TYR A 292 18.97 -16.85 23.34
C TYR A 292 18.76 -18.28 23.92
N PRO A 293 18.13 -19.22 23.17
CA PRO A 293 17.50 -19.02 21.86
C PRO A 293 16.00 -18.67 21.95
N ASP A 294 15.37 -18.81 23.12
CA ASP A 294 13.90 -18.91 23.24
C ASP A 294 13.14 -17.59 23.29
N GLU A 295 13.78 -16.47 23.67
CA GLU A 295 13.15 -15.15 23.71
C GLU A 295 13.75 -14.26 22.62
N TYR A 296 12.91 -13.90 21.65
CA TYR A 296 13.27 -13.13 20.46
C TYR A 296 12.12 -12.22 20.00
N ALA A 297 12.46 -11.17 19.27
CA ALA A 297 11.48 -10.29 18.65
C ALA A 297 10.67 -11.06 17.59
N CYS A 298 9.35 -10.93 17.65
CA CYS A 298 8.41 -11.58 16.76
C CYS A 298 7.22 -10.68 16.46
N TRP A 299 6.63 -10.87 15.29
CA TRP A 299 5.51 -10.07 14.84
C TRP A 299 4.28 -10.35 15.72
N TRP A 300 3.78 -9.32 16.41
CA TRP A 300 2.66 -9.40 17.35
C TRP A 300 2.78 -10.50 18.43
N GLY A 301 4.01 -10.84 18.83
CA GLY A 301 4.26 -11.89 19.83
C GLY A 301 4.13 -13.32 19.30
N SER A 302 3.87 -13.51 18.00
CA SER A 302 3.75 -14.85 17.39
C SER A 302 5.13 -15.45 17.15
N THR A 303 5.49 -16.46 17.94
CA THR A 303 6.81 -17.11 17.86
C THR A 303 7.08 -17.86 16.55
N VAL A 304 6.05 -18.02 15.71
CA VAL A 304 6.12 -18.62 14.36
C VAL A 304 6.70 -17.64 13.34
N VAL A 305 6.67 -16.33 13.60
CA VAL A 305 7.14 -15.28 12.69
C VAL A 305 8.17 -14.36 13.34
N PRO A 306 9.43 -14.84 13.52
CA PRO A 306 10.52 -14.02 14.05
C PRO A 306 10.78 -12.79 13.17
N THR A 307 10.88 -11.63 13.82
CA THR A 307 11.10 -10.35 13.16
C THR A 307 12.53 -10.27 12.65
N VAL A 308 12.68 -9.90 11.37
CA VAL A 308 13.99 -9.73 10.75
C VAL A 308 14.56 -8.35 11.04
N ASN A 309 15.87 -8.27 11.25
CA ASN A 309 16.67 -7.06 11.28
C ASN A 309 16.92 -6.55 9.86
N LYS A 310 16.15 -5.54 9.44
CA LYS A 310 16.22 -4.94 8.08
C LYS A 310 17.49 -4.12 7.82
N SER A 311 18.38 -4.02 8.81
CA SER A 311 19.71 -3.43 8.64
C SER A 311 20.81 -4.47 8.54
N ALA A 312 20.50 -5.77 8.72
CA ALA A 312 21.47 -6.84 8.54
C ALA A 312 21.89 -6.90 7.06
N GLN A 313 23.20 -6.79 6.80
CA GLN A 313 23.72 -6.72 5.42
C GLN A 313 23.33 -7.96 4.62
N GLY A 314 23.43 -9.16 5.22
CA GLY A 314 23.06 -10.40 4.55
C GLY A 314 21.58 -10.45 4.14
N PHE A 315 20.68 -9.88 4.94
CA PHE A 315 19.25 -9.83 4.59
C PHE A 315 18.99 -8.80 3.48
N CYS A 316 19.62 -7.62 3.57
CA CYS A 316 19.59 -6.64 2.50
C CYS A 316 20.13 -7.22 1.18
N ASP A 317 21.23 -7.97 1.22
CA ASP A 317 21.81 -8.61 0.04
C ASP A 317 20.89 -9.70 -0.53
N LEU A 318 20.26 -10.49 0.34
CA LEU A 318 19.28 -11.50 -0.08
C LEU A 318 18.11 -10.86 -0.82
N VAL A 319 17.54 -9.76 -0.31
CA VAL A 319 16.33 -9.15 -0.88
C VAL A 319 16.68 -8.25 -2.07
N LEU A 320 17.69 -7.38 -1.91
CA LEU A 320 17.99 -6.25 -2.79
C LEU A 320 19.21 -6.48 -3.70
N GLY A 321 20.02 -7.51 -3.43
CA GLY A 321 21.26 -7.77 -4.16
C GLY A 321 21.05 -8.34 -5.56
N GLU A 322 22.14 -8.46 -6.31
CA GLU A 322 22.15 -9.18 -7.59
C GLU A 322 21.86 -10.67 -7.36
N ASN A 323 20.94 -11.24 -8.13
CA ASN A 323 20.36 -12.56 -7.91
C ASN A 323 19.62 -12.72 -6.56
N GLY A 324 19.33 -11.61 -5.88
CA GLY A 324 18.44 -11.57 -4.73
C GLY A 324 16.98 -11.79 -5.12
N VAL A 325 16.08 -11.74 -4.14
CA VAL A 325 14.65 -12.01 -4.30
C VAL A 325 14.03 -11.14 -5.39
N ILE A 326 14.24 -9.82 -5.32
CA ILE A 326 13.63 -8.89 -6.29
C ILE A 326 14.16 -9.14 -7.70
N ASP A 327 15.47 -9.30 -7.87
CA ASP A 327 16.12 -9.52 -9.18
C ASP A 327 15.71 -10.88 -9.79
N LYS A 328 15.76 -11.97 -9.01
CA LYS A 328 15.40 -13.33 -9.46
C LYS A 328 13.98 -13.37 -10.02
N TRP A 329 13.00 -12.92 -9.24
CA TRP A 329 11.59 -13.05 -9.63
C TRP A 329 11.17 -12.02 -10.69
N SER A 330 11.82 -10.86 -10.74
CA SER A 330 11.62 -9.90 -11.84
C SER A 330 12.16 -10.46 -13.16
N LYS A 331 13.32 -11.15 -13.16
CA LYS A 331 13.82 -11.91 -14.32
C LYS A 331 12.91 -13.05 -14.74
N ALA A 332 12.18 -13.66 -13.80
CA ALA A 332 11.13 -14.65 -14.10
C ALA A 332 9.86 -14.02 -14.72
N GLY A 333 9.78 -12.69 -14.79
CA GLY A 333 8.71 -11.94 -15.47
C GLY A 333 7.61 -11.41 -14.54
N VAL A 334 7.82 -11.42 -13.22
CA VAL A 334 6.96 -10.71 -12.26
C VAL A 334 6.96 -9.21 -12.59
N LYS A 335 5.79 -8.58 -12.51
CA LYS A 335 5.58 -7.16 -12.88
C LYS A 335 5.16 -6.27 -11.73
N GLY A 336 5.04 -6.81 -10.53
CA GLY A 336 4.84 -6.00 -9.36
C GLY A 336 5.03 -6.75 -8.06
N TRP A 337 5.08 -5.98 -6.99
CA TRP A 337 5.18 -6.47 -5.63
C TRP A 337 4.12 -5.80 -4.77
N ARG A 338 3.33 -6.62 -4.07
CA ARG A 338 2.54 -6.19 -2.91
C ARG A 338 3.43 -6.33 -1.69
N LEU A 339 3.64 -5.26 -0.95
CA LEU A 339 4.51 -5.24 0.23
C LEU A 339 3.66 -5.46 1.48
N ASP A 340 3.85 -6.61 2.09
CA ASP A 340 3.23 -7.01 3.36
C ASP A 340 3.68 -6.13 4.51
N VAL A 341 2.72 -5.65 5.31
CA VAL A 341 2.98 -4.90 6.55
C VAL A 341 4.06 -3.80 6.36
N VAL A 342 3.91 -3.03 5.28
CA VAL A 342 4.91 -2.03 4.85
C VAL A 342 5.04 -0.86 5.85
N ASP A 343 4.07 -0.71 6.76
CA ASP A 343 4.08 0.27 7.85
C ASP A 343 5.01 -0.07 9.00
N GLU A 344 5.34 -1.34 9.16
CA GLU A 344 6.35 -1.79 10.12
C GLU A 344 7.78 -1.82 9.52
N LEU A 345 7.93 -1.58 8.21
CA LEU A 345 9.25 -1.48 7.60
C LEU A 345 9.91 -0.11 7.85
N PRO A 346 11.22 -0.07 8.21
CA PRO A 346 11.95 1.20 8.32
C PRO A 346 11.95 1.99 7.02
N ILE A 347 11.84 3.32 7.10
CA ILE A 347 11.75 4.21 5.93
C ILE A 347 12.92 4.00 4.96
N ASP A 348 14.16 3.91 5.48
CA ASP A 348 15.36 3.69 4.66
C ASP A 348 15.30 2.35 3.90
N PHE A 349 14.84 1.28 4.55
CA PHE A 349 14.68 -0.02 3.90
C PHE A 349 13.58 0.02 2.84
N THR A 350 12.43 0.63 3.14
CA THR A 350 11.33 0.81 2.18
C THR A 350 11.78 1.59 0.95
N ASN A 351 12.56 2.67 1.13
CA ASN A 351 13.12 3.44 0.01
C ASN A 351 14.06 2.59 -0.86
N LYS A 352 14.97 1.82 -0.23
CA LYS A 352 15.89 0.92 -0.94
C LYS A 352 15.15 -0.18 -1.69
N LEU A 353 14.12 -0.76 -1.08
CA LEU A 353 13.27 -1.79 -1.67
C LEU A 353 12.51 -1.27 -2.88
N CYS A 354 11.81 -0.15 -2.74
CA CYS A 354 11.08 0.46 -3.86
C CYS A 354 12.03 0.85 -4.99
N SER A 355 13.19 1.45 -4.67
CA SER A 355 14.23 1.79 -5.64
C SER A 355 14.73 0.55 -6.39
N ARG A 356 14.99 -0.56 -5.68
CA ARG A 356 15.42 -1.81 -6.31
C ARG A 356 14.35 -2.39 -7.23
N ILE A 357 13.09 -2.45 -6.78
CA ILE A 357 11.99 -2.94 -7.62
C ILE A 357 11.88 -2.08 -8.89
N LYS A 358 11.98 -0.75 -8.76
CA LYS A 358 11.94 0.17 -9.90
C LYS A 358 13.15 0.06 -10.82
N SER A 359 14.31 -0.39 -10.33
CA SER A 359 15.49 -0.59 -11.18
C SER A 359 15.36 -1.80 -12.11
N GLU A 360 14.43 -2.73 -11.83
CA GLU A 360 14.13 -3.87 -12.72
C GLU A 360 13.34 -3.44 -13.97
N GLY A 361 12.69 -2.28 -13.92
CA GLY A 361 11.95 -1.71 -15.05
C GLY A 361 11.02 -0.57 -14.63
N GLU A 362 10.89 0.42 -15.52
CA GLU A 362 9.97 1.56 -15.32
C GLU A 362 8.48 1.12 -15.25
N ASP A 363 8.17 -0.10 -15.68
CA ASP A 363 6.83 -0.68 -15.68
C ASP A 363 6.52 -1.56 -14.46
N MET A 364 7.40 -1.63 -13.47
CA MET A 364 7.17 -2.37 -12.22
C MET A 364 6.18 -1.63 -11.32
N LEU A 365 5.20 -2.36 -10.78
CA LEU A 365 4.20 -1.84 -9.85
C LEU A 365 4.59 -2.16 -8.40
N VAL A 366 4.55 -1.17 -7.51
CA VAL A 366 4.76 -1.35 -6.07
C VAL A 366 3.49 -0.96 -5.30
N VAL A 367 2.86 -1.93 -4.67
CA VAL A 367 1.62 -1.75 -3.88
C VAL A 367 1.93 -2.01 -2.42
N GLY A 368 1.65 -1.08 -1.50
CA GLY A 368 1.79 -1.33 -0.08
C GLY A 368 0.51 -1.82 0.57
N GLU A 369 0.62 -2.66 1.58
CA GLU A 369 -0.46 -2.88 2.53
C GLU A 369 -0.53 -1.71 3.53
N VAL A 370 -1.47 -0.80 3.33
CA VAL A 370 -1.74 0.30 4.26
C VAL A 370 -3.24 0.39 4.47
N TRP A 371 -3.69 0.27 5.71
CA TRP A 371 -5.11 0.15 6.05
C TRP A 371 -5.81 1.51 6.18
N GLU A 372 -5.08 2.54 6.56
CA GLU A 372 -5.57 3.91 6.68
C GLU A 372 -5.12 4.78 5.50
N ASP A 373 -5.27 6.10 5.66
CA ASP A 373 -4.75 7.08 4.73
C ASP A 373 -3.22 7.01 4.63
N ALA A 374 -2.74 6.55 3.48
CA ALA A 374 -1.32 6.34 3.24
C ALA A 374 -0.50 7.63 3.06
N SER A 375 -1.14 8.80 2.88
CA SER A 375 -0.44 10.08 2.80
C SER A 375 0.02 10.58 4.18
N ILE A 376 -0.70 10.21 5.24
CA ILE A 376 -0.48 10.65 6.63
C ILE A 376 -0.32 9.48 7.61
N LYS A 377 -0.07 8.26 7.11
CA LYS A 377 0.14 7.08 7.95
C LYS A 377 1.25 7.34 8.97
N ILE A 378 0.94 7.08 10.23
CA ILE A 378 1.91 7.05 11.33
C ILE A 378 2.00 5.61 11.81
N ALA A 379 3.22 5.09 11.92
CA ALA A 379 3.50 3.80 12.52
C ALA A 379 4.68 3.94 13.46
N TYR A 380 4.56 3.39 14.68
CA TYR A 380 5.54 3.53 15.75
C TYR A 380 6.00 4.98 15.99
N SER A 381 5.03 5.90 16.03
CA SER A 381 5.26 7.35 16.26
C SER A 381 6.07 8.04 15.16
N GLU A 382 6.20 7.43 13.99
CA GLU A 382 6.92 8.00 12.86
C GLU A 382 6.00 8.07 11.63
N TRP A 383 5.99 9.22 10.96
CA TRP A 383 5.25 9.41 9.71
C TRP A 383 5.89 8.59 8.58
N ARG A 384 5.05 7.93 7.78
CA ARG A 384 5.44 7.11 6.64
C ARG A 384 5.20 7.87 5.32
N PRO A 385 6.25 8.37 4.64
CA PRO A 385 6.12 9.24 3.48
C PRO A 385 5.84 8.47 2.17
N TYR A 386 4.81 7.62 2.12
CA TYR A 386 4.62 6.67 1.01
C TYR A 386 4.37 7.30 -0.37
N PHE A 387 3.75 8.47 -0.42
CA PHE A 387 3.39 9.14 -1.67
C PHE A 387 4.24 10.36 -1.98
N MET A 388 5.53 10.33 -1.61
CA MET A 388 6.46 11.41 -1.94
C MET A 388 7.16 11.23 -3.29
N GLY A 389 6.83 10.17 -4.03
CA GLY A 389 7.31 9.88 -5.38
C GLY A 389 8.56 9.01 -5.46
N GLU A 390 8.98 8.39 -4.35
CA GLU A 390 10.13 7.50 -4.27
C GLU A 390 9.79 6.11 -3.72
N GLN A 391 8.64 5.98 -3.05
CA GLN A 391 8.21 4.77 -2.34
C GLN A 391 7.15 4.00 -3.15
N LEU A 392 5.88 4.09 -2.75
CA LEU A 392 4.82 3.26 -3.28
C LEU A 392 4.16 3.89 -4.51
N ASP A 393 3.78 3.07 -5.48
CA ASP A 393 2.88 3.52 -6.55
C ASP A 393 1.44 3.52 -6.09
N SER A 394 1.07 2.57 -5.24
CA SER A 394 -0.31 2.27 -4.86
C SER A 394 -0.35 1.70 -3.45
N VAL A 395 -1.56 1.59 -2.90
CA VAL A 395 -1.85 0.86 -1.67
C VAL A 395 -3.11 0.03 -1.82
N MET A 396 -3.27 -0.99 -0.98
CA MET A 396 -4.55 -1.63 -0.75
C MET A 396 -5.52 -0.59 -0.19
N ASN A 397 -6.49 -0.14 -0.99
CA ASN A 397 -7.33 1.01 -0.64
C ASN A 397 -8.47 0.61 0.30
N TYR A 398 -8.10 0.22 1.52
CA TYR A 398 -9.02 -0.06 2.61
C TYR A 398 -9.92 1.14 2.97
N PRO A 399 -9.46 2.41 2.94
CA PRO A 399 -10.37 3.55 3.13
C PRO A 399 -11.54 3.57 2.14
N PHE A 400 -11.30 3.24 0.86
CA PHE A 400 -12.38 3.10 -0.12
C PHE A 400 -13.27 1.88 0.16
N LYS A 401 -12.68 0.74 0.54
CA LYS A 401 -13.41 -0.48 0.93
C LYS A 401 -14.41 -0.16 2.04
N GLU A 402 -13.96 0.47 3.12
CA GLU A 402 -14.83 0.82 4.25
C GLU A 402 -15.90 1.82 3.84
N ALA A 403 -15.56 2.83 3.04
CA ALA A 403 -16.53 3.81 2.54
C ALA A 403 -17.64 3.17 1.68
N ILE A 404 -17.29 2.29 0.73
CA ILE A 404 -18.28 1.68 -0.16
C ILE A 404 -19.17 0.66 0.58
N LEU A 405 -18.61 -0.09 1.53
CA LEU A 405 -19.37 -1.03 2.35
C LEU A 405 -20.32 -0.28 3.30
N ALA A 406 -19.83 0.77 3.97
CA ALA A 406 -20.66 1.61 4.83
C ALA A 406 -21.82 2.25 4.04
N TYR A 407 -21.55 2.73 2.82
CA TYR A 407 -22.59 3.27 1.94
C TYR A 407 -23.62 2.21 1.54
N ALA A 408 -23.18 1.01 1.14
CA ALA A 408 -24.08 -0.08 0.76
C ALA A 408 -24.99 -0.52 1.90
N LEU A 409 -24.51 -0.46 3.15
CA LEU A 409 -25.25 -0.85 4.34
C LEU A 409 -26.19 0.24 4.88
N THR A 410 -25.77 1.51 4.81
CA THR A 410 -26.48 2.62 5.48
C THR A 410 -27.23 3.55 4.52
N GLY A 411 -26.82 3.61 3.25
CA GLY A 411 -27.30 4.60 2.28
C GLY A 411 -26.83 6.03 2.52
N ASP A 412 -25.92 6.29 3.46
CA ASP A 412 -25.43 7.64 3.74
C ASP A 412 -24.49 8.14 2.64
N LYS A 413 -25.09 8.83 1.66
CA LYS A 413 -24.36 9.41 0.54
C LYS A 413 -23.35 10.49 0.97
N ASN A 414 -23.59 11.21 2.06
CA ASN A 414 -22.75 12.34 2.44
C ASN A 414 -21.45 11.84 3.06
N ALA A 415 -21.54 10.81 3.90
CA ALA A 415 -20.36 10.09 4.42
C ALA A 415 -19.53 9.50 3.28
N PHE A 416 -20.16 8.82 2.32
CA PHE A 416 -19.46 8.26 1.16
C PHE A 416 -18.73 9.32 0.33
N ILE A 417 -19.40 10.44 0.02
CA ILE A 417 -18.79 11.55 -0.71
C ILE A 417 -17.62 12.13 0.07
N SER A 418 -17.76 12.32 1.39
CA SER A 418 -16.69 12.78 2.27
C SER A 418 -15.45 11.91 2.17
N ASP A 419 -15.61 10.60 2.34
CA ASP A 419 -14.48 9.65 2.44
C ASP A 419 -13.77 9.51 1.09
N VAL A 420 -14.52 9.35 0.00
CA VAL A 420 -13.95 9.24 -1.34
C VAL A 420 -13.26 10.54 -1.76
N THR A 421 -13.86 11.69 -1.47
CA THR A 421 -13.25 12.99 -1.82
C THR A 421 -11.97 13.23 -1.01
N THR A 422 -11.90 12.77 0.24
CA THR A 422 -10.68 12.81 1.05
C THR A 422 -9.54 12.05 0.38
N ILE A 423 -9.78 10.81 -0.07
CA ILE A 423 -8.76 10.01 -0.79
C ILE A 423 -8.28 10.73 -2.05
N LEU A 424 -9.23 11.22 -2.85
CA LEU A 424 -8.96 11.91 -4.11
C LEU A 424 -8.21 13.25 -3.92
N GLU A 425 -8.43 13.94 -2.81
CA GLU A 425 -7.72 15.17 -2.42
C GLU A 425 -6.29 14.87 -1.96
N HIS A 426 -6.13 13.81 -1.18
CA HIS A 426 -4.89 13.53 -0.47
C HIS A 426 -3.84 12.86 -1.37
N TYR A 427 -4.26 11.98 -2.28
CA TYR A 427 -3.32 11.14 -3.02
C TYR A 427 -2.87 11.81 -4.33
N PRO A 428 -1.62 11.58 -4.77
CA PRO A 428 -1.20 12.04 -6.09
C PRO A 428 -1.96 11.32 -7.20
N LYS A 429 -2.23 12.04 -8.28
CA LYS A 429 -2.99 11.54 -9.44
C LYS A 429 -2.42 10.24 -10.00
N GLN A 430 -1.11 10.12 -10.00
CA GLN A 430 -0.37 8.97 -10.53
C GLN A 430 -0.64 7.72 -9.70
N SER A 431 -0.77 7.86 -8.37
CA SER A 431 -1.18 6.78 -7.47
C SER A 431 -2.68 6.50 -7.54
N LEU A 432 -3.52 7.54 -7.60
CA LEU A 432 -4.97 7.38 -7.80
C LEU A 432 -5.31 6.53 -9.03
N ASP A 433 -4.55 6.69 -10.11
CA ASP A 433 -4.77 5.95 -11.36
C ASP A 433 -4.46 4.45 -11.26
N VAL A 434 -3.75 4.02 -10.22
CA VAL A 434 -3.33 2.62 -10.01
C VAL A 434 -3.71 2.10 -8.61
N LEU A 435 -4.61 2.80 -7.89
CA LEU A 435 -5.06 2.37 -6.57
C LEU A 435 -5.69 0.97 -6.61
N MET A 436 -5.29 0.11 -5.68
CA MET A 436 -5.89 -1.20 -5.54
C MET A 436 -7.20 -1.07 -4.75
N ASN A 437 -8.27 -0.70 -5.45
CA ASN A 437 -9.62 -0.63 -4.90
C ASN A 437 -10.18 -2.06 -4.74
N LEU A 438 -10.44 -2.44 -3.49
CA LEU A 438 -10.92 -3.77 -3.11
C LEU A 438 -12.22 -3.66 -2.30
N VAL A 439 -12.98 -4.76 -2.22
CA VAL A 439 -14.18 -4.91 -1.38
C VAL A 439 -13.96 -5.90 -0.24
N ASP A 440 -13.11 -6.90 -0.45
CA ASP A 440 -12.64 -7.88 0.52
C ASP A 440 -11.19 -8.28 0.20
N SER A 441 -10.54 -8.93 1.17
CA SER A 441 -9.24 -9.58 1.00
C SER A 441 -9.20 -10.85 1.84
N HIS A 442 -8.08 -11.57 1.81
CA HIS A 442 -7.84 -12.69 2.71
C HIS A 442 -7.76 -12.32 4.21
N ASP A 443 -7.63 -11.02 4.55
CA ASP A 443 -7.54 -10.54 5.93
C ASP A 443 -8.87 -9.97 6.45
N THR A 444 -9.92 -10.00 5.61
CA THR A 444 -11.22 -9.44 5.95
C THR A 444 -12.34 -10.43 5.72
N ALA A 445 -13.46 -10.24 6.42
CA ALA A 445 -14.68 -10.98 6.13
C ALA A 445 -15.16 -10.70 4.68
N ARG A 446 -15.84 -11.69 4.11
CA ARG A 446 -16.54 -11.59 2.82
C ARG A 446 -17.96 -11.05 2.97
#